data_AF-A0A537GVU1-F1
#
_entry.id   AF-A0A537GVU1-F1
#
_cell.length_a   1.000
_cell.length_b   1.000
_cell.length_c   1.000
_cell.angle_alpha   90.00
_cell.angle_beta   90.00
_cell.angle_gamma   90.00
#
_symmetry.space_group_name_H-M   'P 1'
#
loop_
_entity.id
_entity.type
_entity.pdbx_description
1 polymer ?
#
loop_
_entity_poly.entity_id
_entity_poly.type
_entity_poly.pdbx_seq_one_letter_code
_entity_poly.pdbx_strand_id
1 'polypeptide(L)'
;MDLALKAIALFPEDPRPYALVAYAMARQKRPEAPEWALKAIARQPENVLWRTALSDTYTLRGKWKQALKPMSEAVAMDPTNPRLQSMLGLILLHRRRPKEALPYLERSLELDPTNALTHQRMSIALSKLLGKNKRAEEHLRKALELQPDNPVIKNTLGWRLLGRGHREEAETAFYEALRVDPTQAASKLGLGAPAGIKKGPSDIILRGALRLYSIPYRIILAPASAVMAIEIPWLILTLSGSWLVKGVSLTLATWGWCYILSLVYVRVIGKRRGIQFV
;
A
#
# COMPACT_ATOMS: atom_id res chain seq x y z
N MET A 1 7.18 -1.06 20.91
CA MET A 1 7.06 -2.30 21.70
C MET A 1 7.48 -2.03 23.13
N ASP A 2 8.66 -1.45 23.35
CA ASP A 2 9.21 -1.18 24.69
C ASP A 2 8.31 -0.30 25.56
N LEU A 3 7.69 0.74 25.00
CA LEU A 3 6.70 1.56 25.71
C LEU A 3 5.49 0.75 26.18
N ALA A 4 5.01 -0.20 25.36
CA ALA A 4 3.89 -1.06 25.74
C ALA A 4 4.31 -2.04 26.84
N LEU A 5 5.53 -2.59 26.79
CA LEU A 5 6.05 -3.45 27.86
C LEU A 5 6.20 -2.70 29.19
N LYS A 6 6.68 -1.44 29.15
CA LYS A 6 6.72 -0.56 30.33
C LYS A 6 5.31 -0.26 30.87
N ALA A 7 4.35 0.00 29.99
CA ALA A 7 2.96 0.23 30.38
C ALA A 7 2.34 -1.01 31.07
N ILE A 8 2.70 -2.23 30.65
CA ILE A 8 2.27 -3.46 31.33
C ILE A 8 2.81 -3.54 32.77
N ALA A 9 4.06 -3.13 32.98
CA ALA A 9 4.66 -3.12 34.31
C ALA A 9 3.97 -2.10 35.26
N LEU A 10 3.48 -0.99 34.71
CA LEU A 10 2.78 0.06 35.48
C LEU A 10 1.27 -0.20 35.63
N PHE A 11 0.64 -0.82 34.63
CA PHE A 11 -0.79 -1.04 34.53
C PHE A 11 -1.09 -2.48 34.07
N PRO A 12 -0.84 -3.50 34.93
CA PRO A 12 -0.93 -4.91 34.54
C PRO A 12 -2.34 -5.38 34.17
N GLU A 13 -3.36 -4.70 34.71
CA GLU A 13 -4.78 -4.98 34.46
C GLU A 13 -5.32 -4.32 33.18
N ASP A 14 -4.60 -3.34 32.62
CA ASP A 14 -5.01 -2.70 31.37
C ASP A 14 -4.74 -3.65 30.18
N PRO A 15 -5.75 -4.06 29.40
CA PRO A 15 -5.56 -4.94 28.25
C PRO A 15 -4.89 -4.26 27.04
N ARG A 16 -4.94 -2.92 26.93
CA ARG A 16 -4.48 -2.19 25.73
C ARG A 16 -3.00 -2.44 25.41
N PRO A 17 -2.07 -2.36 26.38
CA PRO A 17 -0.66 -2.59 26.10
C PRO A 17 -0.36 -4.01 25.59
N TYR A 18 -1.07 -5.03 26.09
CA TYR A 18 -0.92 -6.41 25.61
C TYR A 18 -1.33 -6.56 24.15
N ALA A 19 -2.45 -5.95 23.74
CA ALA A 19 -2.90 -5.93 22.35
C ALA A 19 -1.90 -5.19 21.43
N LEU A 20 -1.29 -4.11 21.91
CA LEU A 20 -0.24 -3.39 21.18
C LEU A 20 1.03 -4.22 20.99
N VAL A 21 1.44 -4.98 22.02
CA VAL A 21 2.56 -5.93 21.91
C VAL A 21 2.23 -7.02 20.89
N ALA A 22 1.03 -7.59 20.95
CA ALA A 22 0.57 -8.60 20.00
C ALA A 22 0.64 -8.08 18.55
N TYR A 23 0.10 -6.89 18.29
CA TYR A 23 0.13 -6.26 16.97
C TYR A 23 1.56 -6.02 16.48
N ALA A 24 2.43 -5.46 17.33
CA ALA A 24 3.82 -5.19 16.98
C ALA A 24 4.60 -6.47 16.66
N MET A 25 4.38 -7.53 17.42
CA MET A 25 4.96 -8.86 17.19
C MET A 25 4.40 -9.52 15.93
N ALA A 26 3.11 -9.36 15.65
CA ALA A 26 2.47 -9.89 14.45
C ALA A 26 3.05 -9.28 13.17
N ARG A 27 3.31 -7.97 13.16
CA ARG A 27 3.99 -7.30 12.03
C ARG A 27 5.39 -7.83 11.78
N GLN A 28 6.08 -8.27 12.83
CA GLN A 28 7.38 -8.94 12.75
C GLN A 28 7.25 -10.45 12.47
N LYS A 29 6.04 -10.95 12.23
CA LYS A 29 5.71 -12.37 12.04
C LYS A 29 6.14 -13.30 13.19
N ARG A 30 6.32 -12.75 14.40
CA ARG A 30 6.73 -13.52 15.58
C ARG A 30 5.64 -14.51 16.02
N PRO A 31 6.01 -15.75 16.40
CA PRO A 31 5.05 -16.79 16.70
C PRO A 31 4.21 -16.53 17.96
N GLU A 32 4.79 -15.83 18.94
CA GLU A 32 4.21 -15.54 20.27
C GLU A 32 3.13 -14.45 20.23
N ALA A 33 2.97 -13.75 19.11
CA ALA A 33 2.03 -12.63 18.98
C ALA A 33 0.59 -12.95 19.46
N PRO A 34 -0.01 -14.11 19.15
CA PRO A 34 -1.36 -14.45 19.60
C PRO A 34 -1.45 -14.64 21.12
N GLU A 35 -0.38 -15.08 21.79
CA GLU A 35 -0.36 -15.24 23.24
C GLU A 35 -0.54 -13.90 23.93
N TRP A 36 0.05 -12.83 23.38
CA TRP A 36 -0.15 -11.47 23.88
C TRP A 36 -1.57 -10.96 23.65
N ALA A 37 -2.19 -11.29 22.52
CA ALA A 37 -3.59 -10.94 22.28
C ALA A 37 -4.53 -11.72 23.22
N LEU A 38 -4.24 -12.98 23.52
CA LEU A 38 -4.97 -13.78 24.51
C LEU A 38 -4.85 -13.20 25.92
N LYS A 39 -3.68 -12.64 26.28
CA LYS A 39 -3.53 -11.91 27.55
C LYS A 39 -4.48 -10.71 27.60
N ALA A 40 -4.63 -9.93 26.52
CA ALA A 40 -5.60 -8.84 26.49
C ALA A 40 -7.05 -9.33 26.71
N ILE A 41 -7.44 -10.42 26.03
CA ILE A 41 -8.77 -11.04 26.21
C ILE A 41 -8.98 -11.49 27.66
N ALA A 42 -7.96 -12.07 28.30
CA ALA A 42 -8.07 -12.57 29.67
C ALA A 42 -8.37 -11.49 30.72
N ARG A 43 -8.06 -10.21 30.45
CA ARG A 43 -8.35 -9.09 31.38
C ARG A 43 -9.75 -8.53 31.20
N GLN A 44 -10.28 -8.51 29.98
CA GLN A 44 -11.63 -8.03 29.67
C GLN A 44 -12.33 -8.96 28.65
N PRO A 45 -12.79 -10.15 29.07
CA PRO A 45 -13.32 -11.16 28.15
C PRO A 45 -14.59 -10.75 27.42
N GLU A 46 -15.30 -9.72 27.88
CA GLU A 46 -16.54 -9.18 27.33
C GLU A 46 -16.31 -8.09 26.28
N ASN A 47 -15.07 -7.63 26.09
CA ASN A 47 -14.77 -6.57 25.15
C ASN A 47 -14.47 -7.12 23.74
N VAL A 48 -15.31 -6.76 22.77
CA VAL A 48 -15.19 -7.18 21.36
C VAL A 48 -13.85 -6.80 20.72
N LEU A 49 -13.22 -5.72 21.19
CA LEU A 49 -11.96 -5.21 20.65
C LEU A 49 -10.83 -6.23 20.79
N TRP A 50 -10.79 -7.01 21.87
CA TRP A 50 -9.68 -7.93 22.12
C TRP A 50 -9.76 -9.19 21.27
N ARG A 51 -10.97 -9.66 20.95
CA ARG A 51 -11.18 -10.70 19.95
C ARG A 51 -10.82 -10.22 18.55
N THR A 52 -11.19 -8.99 18.22
CA THR A 52 -10.78 -8.34 16.96
C THR A 52 -9.25 -8.26 16.88
N ALA A 53 -8.58 -7.84 17.94
CA ALA A 53 -7.11 -7.77 18.01
C ALA A 53 -6.45 -9.15 17.83
N LEU A 54 -7.02 -10.22 18.41
CA LEU A 54 -6.53 -11.58 18.20
C LEU A 54 -6.70 -12.04 16.74
N SER A 55 -7.87 -11.77 16.13
CA SER A 55 -8.09 -12.04 14.70
C SER A 55 -7.12 -11.28 13.81
N ASP A 56 -6.91 -9.98 14.07
CA ASP A 56 -6.00 -9.13 13.31
C ASP A 56 -4.55 -9.61 13.46
N THR A 57 -4.16 -10.04 14.66
CA THR A 57 -2.86 -10.67 14.94
C THR A 57 -2.63 -11.90 14.05
N TYR A 58 -3.63 -12.77 13.92
CA TYR A 58 -3.54 -13.91 13.00
C TYR A 58 -3.54 -13.50 11.52
N THR A 59 -4.36 -12.52 11.16
CA THR A 59 -4.48 -12.00 9.80
C THR A 59 -3.18 -11.38 9.29
N LEU A 60 -2.50 -10.56 10.11
CA LEU A 60 -1.20 -9.97 9.79
C LEU A 60 -0.11 -11.03 9.56
N ARG A 61 -0.25 -12.20 10.21
CA ARG A 61 0.65 -13.35 10.04
C ARG A 61 0.25 -14.26 8.87
N GLY A 62 -0.82 -13.93 8.15
CA GLY A 62 -1.38 -14.77 7.08
C GLY A 62 -2.04 -16.06 7.57
N LYS A 63 -2.34 -16.16 8.87
CA LYS A 63 -2.94 -17.33 9.53
C LYS A 63 -4.47 -17.26 9.50
N TRP A 64 -5.03 -17.21 8.29
CA TRP A 64 -6.47 -17.03 8.04
C TRP A 64 -7.37 -18.08 8.70
N LYS A 65 -6.88 -19.33 8.85
CA LYS A 65 -7.65 -20.40 9.51
C LYS A 65 -7.86 -20.08 10.99
N GLN A 66 -6.81 -19.60 11.66
CA GLN A 66 -6.85 -19.22 13.07
C GLN A 66 -7.60 -17.91 13.31
N ALA A 67 -7.56 -16.96 12.36
CA ALA A 67 -8.29 -15.69 12.45
C ALA A 67 -9.81 -15.86 12.45
N LEU A 68 -10.33 -16.95 11.86
CA LEU A 68 -11.77 -17.14 11.68
C LEU A 68 -12.53 -17.18 13.00
N LYS A 69 -12.12 -18.02 13.96
CA LYS A 69 -12.81 -18.18 15.24
C LYS A 69 -12.95 -16.85 16.02
N PRO A 70 -11.87 -16.12 16.33
CA PRO A 70 -11.98 -14.86 17.06
C PRO A 70 -12.77 -13.78 16.31
N MET A 71 -12.71 -13.72 14.98
CA MET A 71 -13.55 -12.78 14.21
C MET A 71 -15.02 -13.17 14.25
N SER A 72 -15.36 -14.46 14.13
CA SER A 72 -16.73 -14.93 14.25
C SER A 72 -17.32 -14.63 15.62
N GLU A 73 -16.54 -14.82 16.69
CA GLU A 73 -16.94 -14.43 18.05
C GLU A 73 -17.13 -12.90 18.16
N ALA A 74 -16.25 -12.09 17.55
CA ALA A 74 -16.39 -10.64 17.55
C ALA A 74 -17.67 -10.18 16.82
N VAL A 75 -17.99 -10.78 15.67
CA VAL A 75 -19.25 -10.52 14.93
C VAL A 75 -20.47 -10.95 15.75
N ALA A 76 -20.39 -12.04 16.50
CA ALA A 76 -21.49 -12.48 17.36
C ALA A 76 -21.74 -11.51 18.54
N MET A 77 -20.70 -10.85 19.04
CA MET A 77 -20.80 -9.85 20.11
C MET A 77 -21.33 -8.50 19.61
N ASP A 78 -20.98 -8.09 18.40
CA ASP A 78 -21.41 -6.83 17.80
C ASP A 78 -21.83 -7.05 16.33
N PRO A 79 -23.04 -7.60 16.10
CA PRO A 79 -23.53 -7.93 14.76
C PRO A 79 -23.87 -6.69 13.92
N THR A 80 -23.98 -5.52 14.55
CA THR A 80 -24.31 -4.23 13.92
C THR A 80 -23.07 -3.48 13.42
N ASN A 81 -21.88 -4.03 13.59
CA ASN A 81 -20.65 -3.39 13.17
C ASN A 81 -20.28 -3.73 11.72
N PRO A 82 -20.40 -2.78 10.77
CA PRO A 82 -20.10 -3.05 9.36
C PRO A 82 -18.65 -3.51 9.15
N ARG A 83 -17.70 -2.99 9.93
CA ARG A 83 -16.28 -3.36 9.80
C ARG A 83 -16.04 -4.83 10.18
N LEU A 84 -16.65 -5.32 11.25
CA LEU A 84 -16.49 -6.72 11.68
C LEU A 84 -17.09 -7.67 10.65
N GLN A 85 -18.29 -7.35 10.17
CA GLN A 85 -18.98 -8.08 9.10
C GLN A 85 -18.10 -8.16 7.84
N SER A 86 -17.57 -7.02 7.40
CA SER A 86 -16.66 -6.93 6.25
C SER A 86 -15.38 -7.75 6.46
N MET A 87 -14.80 -7.72 7.67
CA MET A 87 -13.55 -8.43 7.98
C MET A 87 -13.75 -9.94 8.03
N LEU A 88 -14.88 -10.42 8.57
CA LEU A 88 -15.23 -11.83 8.52
C LEU A 88 -15.40 -12.31 7.07
N GLY A 89 -16.06 -11.51 6.23
CA GLY A 89 -16.13 -11.75 4.79
C GLY A 89 -14.74 -11.88 4.13
N LEU A 90 -13.81 -10.97 4.46
CA LEU A 90 -12.42 -11.04 3.97
C LEU A 90 -11.71 -12.34 4.39
N ILE A 91 -11.83 -12.72 5.66
CA ILE A 91 -11.22 -13.96 6.17
C ILE A 91 -11.76 -15.18 5.42
N LEU A 92 -13.08 -15.23 5.18
CA LEU A 92 -13.72 -16.30 4.42
C LEU A 92 -13.24 -16.35 2.96
N LEU A 93 -13.02 -15.20 2.32
CA LEU A 93 -12.43 -15.13 0.97
C LEU A 93 -11.02 -15.70 0.93
N HIS A 94 -10.16 -15.36 1.89
CA HIS A 94 -8.82 -15.96 2.00
C HIS A 94 -8.85 -17.45 2.31
N ARG A 95 -9.94 -17.94 2.91
CA ARG A 95 -10.21 -19.37 3.12
C ARG A 95 -10.85 -20.06 1.92
N ARG A 96 -10.97 -19.38 0.77
CA ARG A 96 -11.62 -19.88 -0.45
C ARG A 96 -13.09 -20.28 -0.23
N ARG A 97 -13.79 -19.57 0.65
CA ARG A 97 -15.23 -19.78 0.96
C ARG A 97 -16.06 -18.57 0.50
N PRO A 98 -16.11 -18.26 -0.81
CA PRO A 98 -16.78 -17.06 -1.31
C PRO A 98 -18.29 -17.06 -1.08
N LYS A 99 -18.95 -18.23 -1.17
CA LYS A 99 -20.40 -18.34 -0.92
C LYS A 99 -20.77 -17.94 0.51
N GLU A 100 -19.94 -18.32 1.48
CA GLU A 100 -20.17 -18.01 2.89
C GLU A 100 -19.77 -16.57 3.25
N ALA A 101 -18.89 -15.95 2.47
CA ALA A 101 -18.51 -14.55 2.65
C ALA A 101 -19.63 -13.58 2.27
N LEU A 102 -20.44 -13.91 1.25
CA LEU A 102 -21.49 -13.04 0.72
C LEU A 102 -22.44 -12.47 1.79
N PRO A 103 -23.11 -13.26 2.65
CA PRO A 103 -24.08 -12.72 3.61
C PRO A 103 -23.45 -11.71 4.59
N TYR A 104 -22.19 -11.92 4.99
CA TYR A 104 -21.49 -10.98 5.87
C TYR A 104 -21.10 -9.69 5.12
N LEU A 105 -20.70 -9.78 3.85
CA LEU A 105 -20.40 -8.61 3.02
C LEU A 105 -21.68 -7.82 2.66
N GLU A 106 -22.78 -8.51 2.40
CA GLU A 106 -24.11 -7.92 2.19
C GLU A 106 -24.55 -7.18 3.46
N ARG A 107 -24.49 -7.83 4.63
CA ARG A 107 -24.81 -7.19 5.90
C ARG A 107 -23.93 -5.97 6.19
N SER A 108 -22.63 -6.04 5.87
CA SER A 108 -21.75 -4.88 6.00
C SER A 108 -22.19 -3.71 5.11
N LEU A 109 -22.67 -3.96 3.89
CA LEU A 109 -23.13 -2.91 2.97
C LEU A 109 -24.53 -2.40 3.30
N GLU A 110 -25.38 -3.21 3.93
CA GLU A 110 -26.64 -2.73 4.51
C GLU A 110 -26.40 -1.72 5.63
N LEU A 111 -25.39 -1.99 6.47
CA LEU A 111 -25.01 -1.14 7.61
C LEU A 111 -24.17 0.08 7.19
N ASP A 112 -23.31 -0.07 6.19
CA ASP A 112 -22.50 1.01 5.61
C ASP A 112 -22.38 0.84 4.09
N PRO A 113 -23.32 1.45 3.32
CA PRO A 113 -23.32 1.38 1.86
C PRO A 113 -22.13 2.11 1.20
N THR A 114 -21.38 2.93 1.96
CA THR A 114 -20.28 3.75 1.43
C THR A 114 -18.90 3.10 1.61
N ASN A 115 -18.87 1.87 2.13
CA ASN A 115 -17.63 1.16 2.37
C ASN A 115 -16.99 0.63 1.08
N ALA A 116 -16.06 1.41 0.52
CA ALA A 116 -15.36 1.06 -0.71
C ALA A 116 -14.62 -0.30 -0.61
N LEU A 117 -14.04 -0.63 0.54
CA LEU A 117 -13.36 -1.92 0.76
C LEU A 117 -14.35 -3.08 0.81
N THR A 118 -15.54 -2.91 1.38
CA THR A 118 -16.57 -3.95 1.34
C THR A 118 -17.09 -4.18 -0.07
N HIS A 119 -17.29 -3.13 -0.87
CA HIS A 119 -17.61 -3.27 -2.29
C HIS A 119 -16.50 -4.00 -3.07
N GLN A 120 -15.23 -3.68 -2.81
CA GLN A 120 -14.10 -4.39 -3.39
C GLN A 120 -14.09 -5.88 -2.99
N ARG A 121 -14.34 -6.22 -1.72
CA ARG A 121 -14.46 -7.60 -1.24
C ARG A 121 -15.64 -8.33 -1.89
N MET A 122 -16.78 -7.66 -2.06
CA MET A 122 -17.96 -8.19 -2.74
C MET A 122 -17.64 -8.54 -4.21
N SER A 123 -16.92 -7.66 -4.91
CA SER A 123 -16.44 -7.95 -6.27
C SER A 123 -15.56 -9.21 -6.33
N ILE A 124 -14.66 -9.38 -5.35
CA ILE A 124 -13.84 -10.59 -5.26
C ILE A 124 -14.72 -11.82 -5.01
N ALA A 125 -15.63 -11.77 -4.04
CA ALA A 125 -16.54 -12.87 -3.70
C ALA A 125 -17.34 -13.34 -4.93
N LEU A 126 -18.01 -12.40 -5.60
CA LEU A 126 -18.86 -12.68 -6.75
C LEU A 126 -18.07 -13.21 -7.96
N SER A 127 -16.83 -12.77 -8.15
CA SER A 127 -15.99 -13.27 -9.26
C SER A 127 -15.56 -14.72 -9.14
N LYS A 128 -15.57 -15.25 -7.91
CA LYS A 128 -15.28 -16.65 -7.65
C LYS A 128 -16.52 -17.54 -7.86
N LEU A 129 -17.68 -16.97 -8.21
CA LEU A 129 -18.94 -17.68 -8.40
C LEU A 129 -19.38 -17.63 -9.86
N LEU A 130 -19.86 -18.76 -10.38
CA LEU A 130 -20.33 -18.88 -11.75
C LEU A 130 -21.51 -17.93 -12.02
N GLY A 131 -21.49 -17.24 -13.16
CA GLY A 131 -22.60 -16.38 -13.61
C GLY A 131 -22.75 -15.04 -12.88
N LYS A 132 -21.85 -14.68 -11.95
CA LYS A 132 -21.96 -13.43 -11.16
C LYS A 132 -20.98 -12.33 -11.60
N ASN A 133 -20.35 -12.46 -12.77
CA ASN A 133 -19.34 -11.52 -13.28
C ASN A 133 -19.85 -10.09 -13.41
N LYS A 134 -21.06 -9.86 -13.95
CA LYS A 134 -21.63 -8.51 -14.09
C LYS A 134 -21.78 -7.79 -12.73
N ARG A 135 -22.36 -8.46 -11.73
CA ARG A 135 -22.48 -7.91 -10.37
C ARG A 135 -21.11 -7.66 -9.73
N ALA A 136 -20.12 -8.51 -10.01
CA ALA A 136 -18.75 -8.30 -9.54
C ALA A 136 -18.15 -7.00 -10.13
N GLU A 137 -18.44 -6.67 -11.37
CA GLU A 137 -18.00 -5.42 -12.02
C GLU A 137 -18.70 -4.20 -11.43
N GLU A 138 -20.01 -4.27 -11.20
CA GLU A 138 -20.77 -3.19 -10.57
C GLU A 138 -20.18 -2.82 -9.21
N HIS A 139 -19.87 -3.81 -8.37
CA HIS A 139 -19.25 -3.55 -7.08
C HIS A 139 -17.81 -3.04 -7.18
N LEU A 140 -17.02 -3.51 -8.15
CA LEU A 140 -15.67 -2.96 -8.37
C LEU A 140 -15.73 -1.50 -8.82
N ARG A 141 -16.64 -1.18 -9.75
CA ARG A 141 -16.89 0.20 -10.19
C ARG A 141 -17.31 1.08 -9.02
N LYS A 142 -18.24 0.61 -8.18
CA LYS A 142 -18.67 1.38 -7.00
C LYS A 142 -17.52 1.62 -6.01
N ALA A 143 -16.66 0.62 -5.81
CA ALA A 143 -15.47 0.75 -4.98
C ALA A 143 -14.51 1.82 -5.52
N LEU A 144 -14.29 1.85 -6.84
CA LEU A 144 -13.46 2.87 -7.52
C LEU A 144 -14.11 4.26 -7.50
N GLU A 145 -15.42 4.37 -7.64
CA GLU A 145 -16.15 5.65 -7.51
C GLU A 145 -15.99 6.24 -6.11
N LEU A 146 -16.08 5.41 -5.06
CA LEU A 146 -15.98 5.84 -3.67
C LEU A 146 -14.54 6.17 -3.27
N GLN A 147 -13.55 5.43 -3.78
CA GLN A 147 -12.13 5.64 -3.47
C GLN A 147 -11.25 5.37 -4.70
N PRO A 148 -11.15 6.34 -5.63
CA PRO A 148 -10.46 6.16 -6.90
C PRO A 148 -8.97 5.88 -6.73
N ASP A 149 -8.33 6.46 -5.70
CA ASP A 149 -6.89 6.33 -5.45
C ASP A 149 -6.52 5.20 -4.46
N ASN A 150 -7.48 4.37 -4.04
CA ASN A 150 -7.17 3.30 -3.11
C ASN A 150 -6.37 2.19 -3.81
N PRO A 151 -5.14 1.91 -3.35
CA PRO A 151 -4.25 0.99 -4.05
C PRO A 151 -4.72 -0.47 -3.95
N VAL A 152 -5.50 -0.85 -2.94
CA VAL A 152 -6.09 -2.19 -2.82
C VAL A 152 -7.18 -2.40 -3.88
N ILE A 153 -7.96 -1.35 -4.16
CA ILE A 153 -9.03 -1.38 -5.16
C ILE A 153 -8.43 -1.40 -6.57
N LYS A 154 -7.42 -0.55 -6.85
CA LYS A 154 -6.68 -0.56 -8.12
C LYS A 154 -5.98 -1.90 -8.39
N ASN A 155 -5.41 -2.52 -7.35
CA ASN A 155 -4.86 -3.86 -7.48
C ASN A 155 -5.94 -4.89 -7.87
N THR A 156 -7.15 -4.78 -7.31
CA THR A 156 -8.27 -5.66 -7.67
C THR A 156 -8.71 -5.45 -9.12
N LEU A 157 -8.68 -4.21 -9.61
CA LEU A 157 -8.89 -3.87 -11.01
C LEU A 157 -7.84 -4.53 -11.91
N GLY A 158 -6.55 -4.40 -11.58
CA GLY A 158 -5.47 -5.05 -12.34
C GLY A 158 -5.67 -6.56 -12.47
N TRP A 159 -5.98 -7.26 -11.36
CA TRP A 159 -6.27 -8.70 -11.41
C TRP A 159 -7.50 -9.05 -12.25
N ARG A 160 -8.51 -8.17 -12.28
CA ARG A 160 -9.70 -8.36 -13.11
C ARG A 160 -9.38 -8.23 -14.60
N LEU A 161 -8.61 -7.21 -14.96
CA LEU A 161 -8.19 -6.92 -16.32
C LEU A 161 -7.29 -8.04 -16.86
N LEU A 162 -6.34 -8.53 -16.06
CA LEU A 162 -5.53 -9.70 -16.41
C LEU A 162 -6.39 -10.93 -16.72
N GLY A 163 -7.40 -11.21 -15.89
CA GLY A 163 -8.30 -12.36 -16.09
C GLY A 163 -9.12 -12.29 -17.39
N ARG A 164 -9.22 -11.12 -18.02
CA ARG A 164 -9.90 -10.88 -19.30
C ARG A 164 -8.94 -10.76 -20.49
N GLY A 165 -7.63 -10.82 -20.25
CA GLY A 165 -6.61 -10.64 -21.29
C GLY A 165 -6.22 -9.19 -21.56
N HIS A 166 -6.77 -8.20 -20.83
CA HIS A 166 -6.40 -6.78 -20.94
C HIS A 166 -5.09 -6.50 -20.19
N ARG A 167 -3.98 -7.01 -20.72
CA ARG A 167 -2.69 -7.01 -20.03
C ARG A 167 -2.13 -5.61 -19.77
N GLU A 168 -2.15 -4.74 -20.77
CA GLU A 168 -1.58 -3.38 -20.67
C GLU A 168 -2.33 -2.51 -19.66
N GLU A 169 -3.67 -2.55 -19.70
CA GLU A 169 -4.53 -1.85 -18.73
C GLU A 169 -4.30 -2.39 -17.31
N ALA A 170 -4.10 -3.71 -17.18
CA ALA A 170 -3.83 -4.32 -15.89
C ALA A 170 -2.48 -3.89 -15.31
N GLU A 171 -1.44 -3.84 -16.13
CA GLU A 171 -0.13 -3.33 -15.73
C GLU A 171 -0.23 -1.89 -15.23
N THR A 172 -0.95 -1.03 -15.96
CA THR A 172 -1.24 0.35 -15.54
C THR A 172 -1.91 0.41 -14.16
N ALA A 173 -2.96 -0.40 -13.93
CA ALA A 173 -3.64 -0.46 -12.64
C ALA A 173 -2.72 -0.92 -11.50
N PHE A 174 -1.81 -1.88 -11.75
CA PHE A 174 -0.82 -2.30 -10.75
C PHE A 174 0.24 -1.22 -10.47
N TYR A 175 0.70 -0.50 -11.50
CA TYR A 175 1.61 0.63 -11.32
C TYR A 175 1.00 1.73 -10.47
N GLU A 176 -0.25 2.10 -10.73
CA GLU A 176 -0.95 3.10 -9.92
C GLU A 176 -1.13 2.66 -8.47
N ALA A 177 -1.39 1.37 -8.22
CA ALA A 177 -1.45 0.82 -6.88
C ALA A 177 -0.09 0.92 -6.16
N LEU A 178 1.01 0.62 -6.85
CA LEU A 178 2.37 0.70 -6.30
C LEU A 178 2.89 2.13 -6.13
N ARG A 179 2.39 3.08 -6.94
CA ARG A 179 2.67 4.52 -6.78
C ARG A 179 2.20 5.03 -5.42
N VAL A 180 1.03 4.56 -4.97
CA VAL A 180 0.44 4.96 -3.69
C VAL A 180 0.98 4.11 -2.53
N ASP A 181 1.07 2.79 -2.69
CA ASP A 181 1.67 1.88 -1.71
C ASP A 181 2.73 0.97 -2.36
N PRO A 182 4.03 1.34 -2.26
CA PRO A 182 5.13 0.56 -2.83
C PRO A 182 5.34 -0.81 -2.19
N THR A 183 4.69 -1.09 -1.06
CA THR A 183 4.83 -2.34 -0.30
C THR A 183 3.83 -3.41 -0.70
N GLN A 184 2.89 -3.09 -1.61
CA GLN A 184 1.82 -4.00 -1.98
C GLN A 184 2.32 -5.20 -2.80
N ALA A 185 2.54 -6.33 -2.12
CA ALA A 185 3.07 -7.56 -2.73
C ALA A 185 2.16 -8.11 -3.85
N ALA A 186 0.84 -7.94 -3.74
CA ALA A 186 -0.10 -8.40 -4.75
C ALA A 186 0.05 -7.65 -6.08
N SER A 187 0.36 -6.35 -6.06
CA SER A 187 0.57 -5.56 -7.28
C SER A 187 1.93 -5.88 -7.91
N LYS A 188 2.95 -6.16 -7.10
CA LYS A 188 4.24 -6.69 -7.59
C LYS A 188 4.07 -8.03 -8.31
N LEU A 189 3.29 -8.95 -7.71
CA LEU A 189 2.92 -10.22 -8.33
C LEU A 189 2.22 -10.03 -9.68
N GLY A 190 1.27 -9.10 -9.76
CA GLY A 190 0.51 -8.80 -10.97
C GLY A 190 1.38 -8.34 -12.14
N LEU A 191 2.47 -7.63 -11.86
CA LEU A 191 3.47 -7.20 -12.85
C LEU A 191 4.50 -8.28 -13.20
N GLY A 192 4.40 -9.49 -12.64
CA GLY A 192 5.44 -10.51 -12.77
C GLY A 192 6.73 -10.15 -12.04
N ALA A 193 6.71 -9.15 -11.16
CA ALA A 193 7.86 -8.81 -10.32
C ALA A 193 7.99 -9.86 -9.19
N PRO A 194 9.21 -10.28 -8.85
CA PRO A 194 9.43 -11.35 -7.86
C PRO A 194 8.79 -10.98 -6.52
N ALA A 195 7.82 -11.80 -6.11
CA ALA A 195 7.13 -11.66 -4.83
C ALA A 195 7.92 -12.34 -3.73
N GLY A 196 8.89 -11.61 -3.23
CA GLY A 196 9.78 -12.09 -2.21
C GLY A 196 10.91 -11.12 -2.08
N ILE A 197 11.34 -10.90 -0.84
CA ILE A 197 12.52 -10.12 -0.52
C ILE A 197 13.73 -10.84 -1.14
N LYS A 198 14.03 -10.52 -2.41
CA LYS A 198 15.36 -10.58 -2.99
C LYS A 198 15.52 -9.30 -3.80
N LYS A 199 16.48 -8.49 -3.36
CA LYS A 199 16.94 -7.26 -4.00
C LYS A 199 17.52 -7.61 -5.39
N GLY A 200 16.64 -7.88 -6.35
CA GLY A 200 17.02 -8.14 -7.74
C GLY A 200 17.05 -6.85 -8.56
N PRO A 201 17.70 -6.85 -9.74
CA PRO A 201 17.77 -5.69 -10.63
C PRO A 201 16.41 -5.13 -11.02
N SER A 202 15.39 -5.99 -11.16
CA SER A 202 14.02 -5.59 -11.49
C SER A 202 13.31 -4.80 -10.38
N ASP A 203 13.58 -5.08 -9.09
CA ASP A 203 13.06 -4.27 -7.97
C ASP A 203 13.80 -2.93 -7.86
N ILE A 204 15.06 -2.85 -8.29
CA ILE A 204 15.83 -1.59 -8.37
C ILE A 204 15.30 -0.70 -9.50
N ILE A 205 15.03 -1.27 -10.69
CA ILE A 205 14.46 -0.54 -11.82
C ILE A 205 13.04 -0.08 -11.49
N LEU A 206 12.20 -0.94 -10.91
CA LEU A 206 10.85 -0.58 -10.50
C LEU A 206 10.86 0.51 -9.41
N ARG A 207 11.74 0.43 -8.41
CA ARG A 207 11.92 1.50 -7.40
C ARG A 207 12.53 2.76 -7.97
N GLY A 208 13.41 2.65 -8.97
CA GLY A 208 14.02 3.78 -9.68
C GLY A 208 12.98 4.54 -10.49
N ALA A 209 12.16 3.82 -11.25
CA ALA A 209 11.02 4.38 -11.98
C ALA A 209 9.99 4.99 -11.02
N LEU A 210 9.58 4.26 -9.97
CA LEU A 210 8.64 4.79 -8.97
C LEU A 210 9.23 6.01 -8.23
N ARG A 211 10.53 6.06 -7.94
CA ARG A 211 11.20 7.27 -7.39
C ARG A 211 11.17 8.43 -8.38
N LEU A 212 11.47 8.21 -9.66
CA LEU A 212 11.42 9.26 -10.67
C LEU A 212 10.01 9.84 -10.85
N TYR A 213 8.97 9.00 -10.82
CA TYR A 213 7.56 9.42 -10.92
C TYR A 213 6.97 10.02 -9.63
N SER A 214 7.60 9.80 -8.47
CA SER A 214 7.14 10.34 -7.18
C SER A 214 7.79 11.68 -6.83
N ILE A 215 8.72 12.15 -7.65
CA ILE A 215 9.34 13.45 -7.45
C ILE A 215 8.43 14.51 -8.08
N PRO A 216 7.98 15.54 -7.35
CA PRO A 216 7.30 16.67 -7.97
C PRO A 216 8.27 17.30 -8.99
N TYR A 217 7.88 17.24 -10.26
CA TYR A 217 8.61 17.91 -11.33
C TYR A 217 7.82 19.11 -11.84
N ARG A 218 8.53 20.15 -12.24
CA ARG A 218 7.94 21.35 -12.83
C ARG A 218 8.27 21.37 -14.32
N ILE A 219 7.24 21.44 -15.16
CA ILE A 219 7.42 21.64 -16.60
C ILE A 219 7.60 23.14 -16.82
N ILE A 220 8.76 23.54 -17.34
CA ILE A 220 9.06 24.93 -17.69
C ILE A 220 8.89 25.07 -19.20
N LEU A 221 7.93 25.89 -19.61
CA LEU A 221 7.73 26.30 -21.00
C LEU A 221 8.33 27.70 -21.18
N ALA A 222 9.43 27.81 -21.95
CA ALA A 222 10.03 29.09 -22.29
C ALA A 222 9.41 29.65 -23.59
N PRO A 223 8.81 30.85 -23.60
CA PRO A 223 8.00 31.33 -24.73
C PRO A 223 8.78 31.83 -25.95
N ALA A 224 10.10 31.63 -26.05
CA ALA A 224 10.89 32.21 -27.15
C ALA A 224 11.99 31.31 -27.75
N SER A 225 12.19 30.09 -27.24
CA SER A 225 13.08 29.11 -27.86
C SER A 225 12.61 27.72 -27.43
N ALA A 226 12.42 26.82 -28.38
CA ALA A 226 11.69 25.54 -28.28
C ALA A 226 12.28 24.48 -27.32
N VAL A 227 12.78 24.88 -26.15
CA VAL A 227 13.35 24.00 -25.14
C VAL A 227 12.32 23.77 -24.04
N MET A 228 11.78 22.57 -24.02
CA MET A 228 10.97 22.08 -22.91
C MET A 228 11.92 21.47 -21.87
N ALA A 229 11.84 21.94 -20.63
CA ALA A 229 12.68 21.46 -19.54
C ALA A 229 11.82 20.89 -18.40
N ILE A 230 12.26 19.76 -17.86
CA ILE A 230 11.67 19.11 -16.70
C ILE A 230 12.63 19.31 -15.52
N GLU A 231 12.18 20.05 -14.52
CA GLU A 231 12.94 20.29 -13.29
C GLU A 231 12.51 19.29 -12.22
N ILE A 232 13.48 18.52 -11.70
CA ILE A 232 13.34 17.56 -10.61
C ILE A 232 14.29 18.05 -9.49
N PRO A 233 13.96 17.97 -8.19
CA PRO A 233 14.95 18.20 -7.14
C PRO A 233 16.24 17.42 -7.45
N TRP A 234 17.34 18.16 -7.59
CA TRP A 234 18.70 17.70 -7.94
C TRP A 234 19.04 17.49 -9.44
N LEU A 235 18.11 17.67 -10.39
CA LEU A 235 18.36 17.45 -11.83
C LEU A 235 17.46 18.33 -12.73
N ILE A 236 18.04 18.97 -13.76
CA ILE A 236 17.29 19.64 -14.82
C ILE A 236 17.53 18.89 -16.14
N LEU A 237 16.45 18.42 -16.76
CA LEU A 237 16.47 17.74 -18.05
C LEU A 237 15.97 18.68 -19.14
N THR A 238 16.83 19.06 -20.08
CA THR A 238 16.43 19.82 -21.28
C THR A 238 16.27 18.88 -22.47
N LEU A 239 15.16 18.98 -23.20
CA LEU A 239 14.86 18.12 -24.36
C LEU A 239 15.76 18.38 -25.59
N SER A 240 16.69 19.35 -25.52
CA SER A 240 17.76 19.57 -26.48
C SER A 240 19.13 19.09 -25.94
N GLY A 241 19.30 17.76 -25.84
CA GLY A 241 20.60 17.09 -25.92
C GLY A 241 21.74 17.43 -24.94
N SER A 242 21.53 18.16 -23.83
CA SER A 242 22.60 18.48 -22.87
C SER A 242 22.17 18.25 -21.42
N TRP A 243 22.98 17.53 -20.64
CA TRP A 243 22.73 17.22 -19.23
C TRP A 243 23.48 18.21 -18.32
N LEU A 244 22.83 18.71 -17.27
CA LEU A 244 23.50 19.47 -16.21
C LEU A 244 23.17 18.83 -14.86
N VAL A 245 24.15 18.11 -14.28
CA VAL A 245 24.08 17.54 -12.94
C VAL A 245 24.70 18.53 -11.96
N LYS A 246 23.96 18.89 -10.90
CA LYS A 246 24.50 19.74 -9.83
C LYS A 246 25.44 18.89 -8.96
N GLY A 247 26.75 19.05 -9.17
CA GLY A 247 27.79 18.46 -8.32
C GLY A 247 28.92 17.70 -9.03
N VAL A 248 28.78 17.38 -10.32
CA VAL A 248 29.88 16.93 -11.18
C VAL A 248 29.61 17.47 -12.59
N SER A 249 30.48 18.36 -13.04
CA SER A 249 30.46 18.89 -14.41
C SER A 249 30.93 17.79 -15.37
N LEU A 250 30.01 17.19 -16.13
CA LEU A 250 30.33 16.41 -17.33
C LEU A 250 30.01 17.28 -18.55
N THR A 251 30.90 18.22 -18.86
CA THR A 251 30.89 18.91 -20.14
C THR A 251 31.41 17.96 -21.20
N LEU A 252 30.51 17.50 -22.04
CA LEU A 252 30.81 16.69 -23.21
C LEU A 252 30.59 17.60 -24.42
N ALA A 253 31.57 18.46 -24.70
CA ALA A 253 31.58 19.25 -25.91
C ALA A 253 31.90 18.31 -27.07
N THR A 254 31.01 18.29 -28.06
CA THR A 254 31.23 17.54 -29.30
C THR A 254 32.47 18.11 -29.98
N TRP A 255 33.40 17.24 -30.37
CA TRP A 255 34.12 17.19 -31.65
C TRP A 255 35.27 16.18 -31.54
N GLY A 256 35.22 15.11 -32.33
CA GLY A 256 36.35 14.20 -32.56
C GLY A 256 36.65 13.21 -31.43
N TRP A 257 37.17 12.04 -31.76
CA TRP A 257 37.45 10.95 -30.84
C TRP A 257 38.64 11.27 -29.90
N CYS A 258 38.44 11.16 -28.57
CA CYS A 258 39.38 10.86 -27.46
C CYS A 258 39.15 11.76 -26.21
N TYR A 259 39.12 11.17 -25.01
CA TYR A 259 38.98 11.92 -23.74
C TYR A 259 40.27 11.95 -22.93
N ILE A 260 40.62 13.13 -22.40
CA ILE A 260 41.52 13.31 -21.25
C ILE A 260 40.78 14.10 -20.17
N LEU A 261 40.78 13.57 -18.94
CA LEU A 261 40.16 14.12 -17.73
C LEU A 261 40.97 15.29 -17.15
N SER A 262 40.31 16.32 -16.63
CA SER A 262 40.90 17.18 -15.60
C SER A 262 39.86 17.69 -14.58
N LEU A 263 40.24 17.62 -13.30
CA LEU A 263 39.50 18.02 -12.11
C LEU A 263 40.04 19.38 -11.63
N VAL A 264 39.17 20.38 -11.39
CA VAL A 264 39.55 21.55 -10.59
C VAL A 264 38.42 21.97 -9.65
N TYR A 265 38.80 22.11 -8.36
CA TYR A 265 38.05 22.52 -7.18
C TYR A 265 37.40 23.91 -7.28
N VAL A 266 36.27 24.13 -6.58
CA VAL A 266 35.83 25.49 -6.19
C VAL A 266 35.66 25.61 -4.68
N ARG A 267 36.30 26.66 -4.18
CA ARG A 267 36.47 27.16 -2.82
C ARG A 267 35.21 27.90 -2.34
N VAL A 268 34.75 27.64 -1.12
CA VAL A 268 33.66 28.39 -0.47
C VAL A 268 34.19 29.71 0.09
N ILE A 269 33.54 30.83 -0.23
CA ILE A 269 33.55 32.08 0.55
C ILE A 269 32.14 32.68 0.48
N GLY A 270 31.56 33.08 1.62
CA GLY A 270 30.25 33.75 1.69
C GLY A 270 30.28 35.07 2.46
N LYS A 271 29.27 35.95 2.27
CA LYS A 271 28.45 36.62 3.33
C LYS A 271 27.40 37.58 2.75
N ARG A 272 26.30 37.71 3.52
CA ARG A 272 25.10 38.57 3.52
C ARG A 272 25.15 39.97 2.87
N ARG A 273 24.01 40.41 2.28
CA ARG A 273 23.13 41.51 2.80
C ARG A 273 21.80 41.67 2.02
N GLY A 274 20.74 41.88 2.81
CA GLY A 274 19.40 42.46 2.59
C GLY A 274 18.79 42.69 1.20
N ILE A 275 17.47 42.45 1.09
CA ILE A 275 16.43 43.39 0.63
C ILE A 275 15.04 42.83 1.01
N GLN A 276 14.16 43.71 1.47
CA GLN A 276 12.80 43.48 1.98
C GLN A 276 11.76 43.29 0.87
N PHE A 277 10.64 42.68 1.24
CA PHE A 277 9.41 42.57 0.45
C PHE A 277 8.67 43.91 0.35
N VAL A 278 8.10 44.18 -0.83
CA VAL A 278 6.82 44.88 -1.04
C VAL A 278 5.95 43.94 -1.86
#